data_AF-A0A314UYC5-F1
#
_entry.id   AF-A0A314UYC5-F1
#
_cell.length_a   1.000
_cell.length_b   1.000
_cell.length_c   1.000
_cell.angle_alpha   90.00
_cell.angle_beta   90.00
_cell.angle_gamma   90.00
#
_symmetry.space_group_name_H-M   'P 1'
#
loop_
_entity.id
_entity.type
_entity.pdbx_description
1 polymer ?
#
loop_
_entity_poly.entity_id
_entity_poly.type
_entity_poly.pdbx_seq_one_letter_code
_entity_poly.pdbx_strand_id
1 'polypeptide(L)'
;MILADWAYGCYKQNKLQMLLENDNDEAMDDIKMMEKFVMIAFWCIQEDPSLKPTMKNVTQMLEGTAEVLVPPNPSSLYVLCK
;
A
#
# COMPACT_ATOMS: atom_id res chain seq x y z
N MET A 1 -4.41 -13.58 -4.37
CA MET A 1 -5.70 -12.89 -4.57
C MET A 1 -5.70 -12.10 -5.90
N ILE A 2 -6.46 -12.53 -6.92
CA ILE A 2 -6.42 -11.92 -8.28
C ILE A 2 -6.58 -10.38 -8.27
N LEU A 3 -7.53 -9.85 -7.50
CA LEU A 3 -7.77 -8.40 -7.43
C LEU A 3 -6.63 -7.65 -6.73
N ALA A 4 -6.05 -8.23 -5.67
CA ALA A 4 -4.93 -7.61 -4.96
C ALA A 4 -3.66 -7.59 -5.82
N ASP A 5 -3.42 -8.65 -6.60
CA ASP A 5 -2.30 -8.71 -7.56
C ASP A 5 -2.41 -7.62 -8.62
N TRP A 6 -3.60 -7.47 -9.22
CA TRP A 6 -3.85 -6.42 -10.20
C TRP A 6 -3.67 -5.03 -9.60
N ALA A 7 -4.25 -4.79 -8.42
CA ALA A 7 -4.13 -3.52 -7.71
C ALA A 7 -2.66 -3.19 -7.36
N TYR A 8 -1.91 -4.19 -6.90
CA TYR A 8 -0.48 -4.03 -6.62
C TYR A 8 0.34 -3.74 -7.89
N GLY A 9 -0.03 -4.33 -9.02
CA GLY A 9 0.50 -3.99 -10.33
C GLY A 9 0.24 -2.53 -10.73
N CYS A 10 -0.98 -2.03 -10.50
CA CYS A 10 -1.33 -0.62 -10.71
C CYS A 10 -0.50 0.31 -9.82
N TYR A 11 -0.34 -0.04 -8.54
CA TYR A 11 0.52 0.68 -7.60
C TYR A 11 1.98 0.75 -8.10
N LYS A 12 2.57 -0.38 -8.49
CA LYS A 12 3.96 -0.43 -8.99
C LYS A 12 4.19 0.37 -10.27
N GLN A 13 3.16 0.51 -11.10
CA GLN A 13 3.22 1.30 -12.33
C GLN A 13 2.98 2.80 -12.09
N ASN A 14 2.94 3.23 -10.82
CA ASN A 14 2.64 4.59 -10.39
C ASN A 14 1.32 5.14 -10.96
N LYS A 15 0.37 4.23 -11.29
CA LYS A 15 -0.94 4.60 -11.85
C LYS A 15 -1.86 5.25 -10.83
N LEU A 16 -1.49 5.29 -9.55
CA LEU A 16 -2.21 6.03 -8.52
C LEU A 16 -2.26 7.52 -8.83
N GLN A 17 -1.17 8.08 -9.38
CA GLN A 17 -1.13 9.49 -9.80
C GLN A 17 -2.13 9.80 -10.92
N MET A 18 -2.47 8.81 -11.76
CA MET A 18 -3.45 8.97 -12.84
C MET A 18 -4.91 8.96 -12.34
N LEU A 19 -5.17 8.52 -11.11
CA LEU A 19 -6.55 8.49 -10.56
C LEU A 19 -6.99 9.87 -10.03
N LEU A 20 -6.04 10.77 -9.79
CA LEU A 20 -6.25 12.10 -9.24
C LEU A 20 -5.68 13.12 -10.25
N GLU A 21 -6.23 13.14 -11.47
CA GLU A 21 -5.95 14.21 -12.43
C GLU A 21 -6.43 15.54 -11.85
N ASN A 22 -5.53 16.33 -11.24
CA ASN A 22 -5.73 17.76 -10.97
C ASN A 22 -4.39 18.47 -10.71
N ASP A 23 -4.14 19.56 -11.45
CA ASP A 23 -2.89 20.33 -11.47
C ASP A 23 -2.73 21.32 -10.31
N ASN A 24 -3.42 21.12 -9.18
CA ASN A 24 -3.33 22.02 -8.02
C ASN A 24 -2.40 21.46 -6.93
N ASP A 25 -1.69 22.32 -6.20
CA ASP A 25 -0.76 21.91 -5.15
C ASP A 25 -1.45 21.11 -4.02
N GLU A 26 -2.72 21.42 -3.73
CA GLU A 26 -3.56 20.65 -2.78
C GLU A 26 -3.80 19.20 -3.24
N ALA A 27 -3.89 18.97 -4.55
CA ALA A 27 -4.07 17.63 -5.10
C ALA A 27 -2.81 16.76 -4.94
N MET A 28 -1.63 17.37 -4.83
CA MET A 28 -0.38 16.63 -4.66
C MET A 28 -0.25 16.02 -3.26
N ASP A 29 -0.74 16.70 -2.23
CA ASP A 29 -0.78 16.16 -0.87
C ASP A 29 -1.84 15.07 -0.73
N ASP A 30 -2.97 15.20 -1.43
CA ASP A 30 -3.99 14.15 -1.54
C ASP A 30 -3.43 12.87 -2.21
N ILE A 31 -2.63 13.02 -3.26
CA ILE A 31 -1.96 11.89 -3.93
C ILE A 31 -1.01 11.16 -2.98
N LYS A 32 -0.17 11.88 -2.23
CA LYS A 32 0.75 11.26 -1.26
C LYS A 32 -0.01 10.56 -0.15
N MET A 33 -1.09 11.15 0.34
CA MET A 33 -1.95 10.53 1.35
C MET A 33 -2.62 9.26 0.81
N MET A 34 -3.13 9.30 -0.42
CA MET A 34 -3.72 8.15 -1.09
C MET A 34 -2.70 7.02 -1.26
N GLU A 35 -1.49 7.33 -1.73
CA GLU A 35 -0.41 6.35 -1.89
C GLU A 35 -0.09 5.67 -0.55
N LYS A 36 0.04 6.46 0.51
CA LYS A 36 0.27 5.96 1.87
C LYS A 36 -0.85 5.02 2.33
N PHE A 37 -2.12 5.36 2.11
CA PHE A 37 -3.24 4.49 2.47
C PHE A 37 -3.25 3.19 1.67
N VAL A 38 -2.94 3.25 0.37
CA VAL A 38 -2.83 2.06 -0.47
C VAL A 38 -1.71 1.15 0.02
N MET A 39 -0.56 1.70 0.40
CA MET A 39 0.55 0.94 0.98
C MET A 39 0.16 0.26 2.31
N ILE A 40 -0.51 0.98 3.21
CA ILE A 40 -1.02 0.41 4.46
C ILE A 40 -2.02 -0.72 4.17
N ALA A 41 -2.93 -0.53 3.21
CA ALA A 41 -3.89 -1.55 2.82
C ALA A 41 -3.19 -2.84 2.35
N PHE A 42 -2.16 -2.72 1.51
CA PHE A 42 -1.38 -3.89 1.07
C PHE A 42 -0.65 -4.60 2.21
N TRP A 43 -0.16 -3.88 3.22
CA TRP A 43 0.37 -4.51 4.44
C TRP A 43 -0.71 -5.29 5.20
N CYS A 44 -1.94 -4.78 5.29
CA CYS A 44 -3.03 -5.43 6.02
C CYS A 44 -3.59 -6.69 5.34
N ILE A 45 -3.57 -6.72 4.00
CA ILE A 45 -4.17 -7.82 3.22
C ILE A 45 -3.16 -8.91 2.80
N GLN A 46 -1.93 -8.89 3.32
CA GLN A 46 -0.93 -9.92 3.04
C GLN A 46 -1.49 -11.33 3.24
N GLU A 47 -1.23 -12.25 2.33
CA GLU A 47 -1.68 -13.64 2.50
C GLU A 47 -0.99 -14.33 3.67
N ASP A 48 0.29 -14.00 3.97
CA ASP A 48 0.91 -14.42 5.23
C ASP A 48 0.54 -13.48 6.39
N PRO A 49 -0.14 -14.00 7.43
CA PRO A 49 -0.36 -13.28 8.69
C PRO A 49 0.90 -12.71 9.35
N SER A 50 2.08 -13.31 9.18
CA SER A 50 3.32 -12.86 9.82
C SER A 50 3.84 -11.52 9.29
N LEU A 51 3.47 -11.17 8.05
CA LEU A 51 3.78 -9.89 7.43
C LEU A 51 2.75 -8.82 7.78
N LYS A 52 1.58 -9.20 8.32
CA LYS A 52 0.55 -8.23 8.68
C LYS A 52 1.02 -7.40 9.88
N PRO A 53 0.91 -6.07 9.82
CA PRO A 53 1.20 -5.23 10.96
C PRO A 53 0.17 -5.44 12.06
N THR A 54 0.57 -5.16 13.30
CA THR A 54 -0.38 -5.06 14.42
C THR A 54 -1.29 -3.84 14.21
N MET A 55 -2.49 -3.86 14.79
CA MET A 55 -3.39 -2.70 14.74
C MET A 55 -2.74 -1.43 15.31
N LYS A 56 -1.89 -1.56 16.34
CA LYS A 56 -1.10 -0.44 16.86
C LYS A 56 -0.21 0.18 15.78
N ASN A 57 0.52 -0.65 15.04
CA ASN A 57 1.39 -0.17 13.96
C ASN A 57 0.57 0.47 12.83
N VAL A 58 -0.58 -0.11 12.48
CA VAL A 58 -1.50 0.48 11.48
C VAL A 58 -1.95 1.87 11.92
N THR A 59 -2.38 2.04 13.18
CA THR A 59 -2.78 3.35 13.71
C THR A 59 -1.62 4.35 13.66
N GLN A 60 -0.42 3.95 14.07
CA GLN A 60 0.77 4.82 14.01
C GLN A 60 1.11 5.23 12.57
N MET A 61 1.00 4.31 11.62
CA MET A 61 1.16 4.61 10.20
C MET A 61 0.10 5.61 9.72
N LEU A 62 -1.17 5.42 10.06
CA LEU A 62 -2.26 6.33 9.68
C LEU A 62 -2.07 7.74 10.27
N GLU A 63 -1.71 7.83 11.55
CA GLU A 63 -1.44 9.10 12.24
C GLU A 63 -0.14 9.79 11.76
N GLY A 64 0.71 9.06 11.02
CA GLY A 64 2.00 9.58 10.55
C GLY A 64 3.09 9.59 11.63
N THR A 65 2.88 8.87 12.74
CA THR A 65 3.88 8.67 13.80
C THR A 65 4.84 7.50 13.50
N ALA A 66 4.56 6.71 12.46
CA ALA A 66 5.46 5.72 11.88
C ALA A 66 5.53 5.84 10.35
N GLU A 67 6.70 5.56 9.79
CA GLU A 67 6.92 5.51 8.34
C GLU A 67 6.24 4.27 7.73
N VAL A 68 5.71 4.42 6.52
CA VAL A 68 5.12 3.31 5.75
C VAL A 68 6.15 2.87 4.71
N LEU A 69 6.76 1.71 4.93
CA LEU A 69 7.66 1.11 3.95
C LEU A 69 6.88 0.48 2.79
N VAL A 70 7.53 0.35 1.64
CA VAL A 70 6.96 -0.31 0.46
C VAL A 70 6.56 -1.75 0.83
N PRO A 71 5.27 -2.11 0.73
CA PRO A 71 4.82 -3.45 1.08
C PRO A 71 5.29 -4.48 0.03
N PRO A 72 5.48 -5.75 0.42
CA PRO A 72 5.61 -6.84 -0.54
C PRO A 72 4.28 -7.07 -1.30
N ASN A 73 4.33 -7.83 -2.40
CA ASN A 73 3.10 -8.20 -3.10
C ASN A 73 2.20 -9.05 -2.16
N PRO A 74 0.95 -8.62 -1.90
CA PRO A 74 0.03 -9.33 -1.00
C PRO A 74 -0.16 -10.82 -1.28
N SER A 75 -0.15 -11.24 -2.54
CA SER A 75 -0.34 -12.65 -2.92
C SER A 75 0.97 -13.40 -3.12
N SER A 76 2.10 -12.79 -2.77
CA SER A 76 3.38 -13.49 -2.74
C SER A 76 3.40 -14.42 -1.53
N LEU A 77 2.67 -15.53 -1.62
CA LEU A 77 3.02 -16.74 -0.87
C LEU A 77 4.48 -17.00 -1.20
N TYR A 78 5.33 -16.91 -0.19
CA TYR A 78 6.77 -17.11 -0.24
C TYR A 78 7.22 -17.97 -1.41
N VAL A 79 8.18 -17.46 -2.19
CA VAL A 79 9.35 -18.23 -2.59
C VAL A 79 9.03 -19.72 -2.70
N LEU A 80 8.57 -20.17 -3.88
CA LEU A 80 8.41 -21.58 -4.23
C LEU A 80 9.60 -22.39 -3.68
N CYS A 81 9.47 -22.98 -2.48
CA CYS A 81 10.52 -23.70 -1.76
C CYS A 81 11.86 -22.95 -1.57
N LYS A 82 12.31 -22.82 -0.31
CA LYS A 82 13.74 -23.10 -0.06
C LYS A 82 13.97 -24.61 -0.20
#